data_AF-A0A534AXV6-F1
#
_entry.id   AF-A0A534AXV6-F1
#
_cell.length_a   1.000
_cell.length_b   1.000
_cell.length_c   1.000
_cell.angle_alpha   90.00
_cell.angle_beta   90.00
_cell.angle_gamma   90.00
#
_symmetry.space_group_name_H-M   'P 1'
#
loop_
_entity.id
_entity.type
_entity.pdbx_description
1 polymer ?
#
loop_
_entity_poly.entity_id
_entity_poly.type
_entity_poly.pdbx_seq_one_letter_code
_entity_poly.pdbx_strand_id
1 'polypeptide(L)'
;GTLSAAEHFQPNGRLLSLQSSNVGEMCVTVTWLQLNWRLLRLTGEARFGQEIERTVYNHLLAAQDPRTGNVSYYTSWAGPKEFTDALLCCVSSGPRGISLLPKLAWGLEKKALVVNLYTPGRARFEIDGVPIQVISETQFPSDGTIALTVNPSRAAHFMVKLRVPEWTTHFEVRTGSRTLTGTPGEMLDVSQTWLRSNRLDIRMDLPTRALPGGPTYPDYALVQRGPQVLALEHDLNPAVPYLHRVTFMDEPMAPKQTAVPAGWVGRQVYEVDGRVGLPGDTDQLRFERRTLRLVPFADAINGRVWITQAARARRDRPAVTAYARASLSVVSLGLEPTADGHIATDIAEFLTDEDPKTYCAVDPQAPGLANYLGAPPGKRGDPVWFCVMLRAPATISRVVFRHGAVSAAGGWFDTTEIMPRIEVARTAIPTSA
;
A
#
# COMPACT_ATOMS: atom_id res chain seq x y z
N GLY A 1 -4.08 -5.38 -2.40
CA GLY A 1 -5.25 -5.36 -3.30
C GLY A 1 -5.02 -4.41 -4.46
N THR A 2 -4.03 -4.70 -5.30
CA THR A 2 -3.80 -4.09 -6.62
C THR A 2 -2.91 -5.03 -7.42
N LEU A 3 -2.62 -4.68 -8.66
CA LEU A 3 -1.64 -5.30 -9.55
C LEU A 3 -1.03 -4.21 -10.44
N SER A 4 -0.06 -4.60 -11.27
CA SER A 4 0.79 -3.77 -12.13
C SER A 4 1.84 -2.89 -11.42
N ALA A 5 2.92 -2.64 -12.17
CA ALA A 5 3.86 -1.54 -11.96
C ALA A 5 4.25 -1.00 -13.35
N ALA A 6 4.26 0.32 -13.51
CA ALA A 6 4.31 0.99 -14.81
C ALA A 6 3.30 0.41 -15.82
N GLU A 7 2.03 0.28 -15.40
CA GLU A 7 0.89 -0.29 -16.16
C GLU A 7 0.99 -1.80 -16.49
N HIS A 8 2.17 -2.40 -16.36
CA HIS A 8 2.45 -3.78 -16.77
C HIS A 8 2.44 -4.78 -15.59
N PHE A 9 1.96 -5.99 -15.85
CA PHE A 9 2.16 -7.13 -14.94
C PHE A 9 3.66 -7.41 -14.76
N GLN A 10 4.05 -7.65 -13.51
CA GLN A 10 5.43 -7.98 -13.14
C GLN A 10 5.60 -9.51 -13.00
N PRO A 11 6.82 -10.05 -13.14
CA PRO A 11 7.10 -11.47 -12.91
C PRO A 11 6.64 -11.96 -11.52
N ASN A 12 6.30 -13.25 -11.42
CA ASN A 12 5.86 -13.86 -10.16
C ASN A 12 6.88 -13.63 -9.03
N GLY A 13 6.39 -13.17 -7.87
CA GLY A 13 7.23 -12.84 -6.71
C GLY A 13 7.90 -11.45 -6.75
N ARG A 14 7.83 -10.71 -7.87
CA ARG A 14 8.30 -9.32 -7.98
C ARG A 14 7.18 -8.34 -7.64
N LEU A 15 7.25 -7.75 -6.46
CA LEU A 15 6.32 -6.72 -5.97
C LEU A 15 7.12 -5.44 -5.72
N LEU A 16 6.91 -4.40 -6.54
CA LEU A 16 7.57 -3.11 -6.36
C LEU A 16 6.78 -2.23 -5.38
N SER A 17 7.39 -1.20 -4.78
CA SER A 17 6.72 -0.35 -3.77
C SER A 17 7.01 1.15 -3.83
N LEU A 18 8.11 1.57 -4.46
CA LEU A 18 8.48 2.99 -4.55
C LEU A 18 7.53 3.79 -5.43
N GLN A 19 7.46 5.10 -5.20
CA GLN A 19 6.87 6.03 -6.16
C GLN A 19 7.53 5.90 -7.56
N SER A 20 8.87 5.89 -7.62
CA SER A 20 9.64 5.73 -8.87
C SER A 20 9.46 4.37 -9.58
N SER A 21 8.82 3.39 -8.93
CA SER A 21 8.46 2.11 -9.55
C SER A 21 7.09 2.15 -10.25
N ASN A 22 6.34 3.26 -10.17
CA ASN A 22 5.01 3.41 -10.76
C ASN A 22 4.05 2.26 -10.37
N VAL A 23 4.04 1.87 -9.09
CA VAL A 23 3.25 0.73 -8.60
C VAL A 23 1.74 1.04 -8.53
N GLY A 24 0.92 0.04 -8.89
CA GLY A 24 -0.51 0.03 -8.57
C GLY A 24 -1.30 1.14 -9.26
N GLU A 25 -1.50 0.98 -10.56
CA GLU A 25 -2.29 1.92 -11.36
C GLU A 25 -3.77 1.93 -10.89
N MET A 26 -4.43 3.10 -10.86
CA MET A 26 -5.80 3.18 -10.36
C MET A 26 -6.83 2.53 -11.30
N CYS A 27 -6.69 2.57 -12.64
CA CYS A 27 -7.62 1.84 -13.51
C CYS A 27 -7.49 0.33 -13.34
N VAL A 28 -6.26 -0.17 -13.15
CA VAL A 28 -5.98 -1.56 -12.83
C VAL A 28 -6.58 -1.96 -11.48
N THR A 29 -6.42 -1.12 -10.45
CA THR A 29 -7.03 -1.31 -9.12
C THR A 29 -8.56 -1.41 -9.19
N VAL A 30 -9.21 -0.52 -9.96
CA VAL A 30 -10.67 -0.52 -10.18
C VAL A 30 -11.13 -1.72 -11.03
N THR A 31 -10.30 -2.16 -11.99
CA THR A 31 -10.60 -3.34 -12.82
C THR A 31 -10.49 -4.64 -12.02
N TRP A 32 -9.51 -4.75 -11.12
CA TRP A 32 -9.39 -5.85 -10.15
C TRP A 32 -10.64 -5.95 -9.26
N LEU A 33 -11.12 -4.81 -8.75
CA LEU A 33 -12.33 -4.72 -7.95
C LEU A 33 -13.58 -5.21 -8.73
N GLN A 34 -13.72 -4.80 -9.99
CA GLN A 34 -14.81 -5.24 -10.86
C GLN A 34 -14.72 -6.73 -11.22
N LEU A 35 -13.51 -7.26 -11.44
CA LEU A 35 -13.30 -8.69 -11.73
C LEU A 35 -13.74 -9.54 -10.54
N ASN A 36 -13.26 -9.23 -9.34
CA ASN A 36 -13.65 -9.94 -8.12
C ASN A 36 -15.15 -9.80 -7.82
N TRP A 37 -15.77 -8.65 -8.08
CA TRP A 37 -17.22 -8.50 -7.95
C TRP A 37 -18.02 -9.37 -8.94
N ARG A 38 -17.55 -9.50 -10.18
CA ARG A 38 -18.15 -10.43 -11.16
C ARG A 38 -17.98 -11.88 -10.71
N LEU A 39 -16.78 -12.28 -10.28
CA LEU A 39 -16.50 -13.64 -9.82
C LEU A 39 -17.29 -14.01 -8.56
N LEU A 40 -17.37 -13.13 -7.57
CA LEU A 40 -18.22 -13.30 -6.38
C LEU A 40 -19.69 -13.52 -6.77
N ARG A 41 -20.22 -12.74 -7.70
CA ARG A 41 -21.62 -12.85 -8.18
C ARG A 41 -21.90 -14.09 -9.05
N LEU A 42 -20.87 -14.67 -9.66
CA LEU A 42 -20.99 -15.89 -10.47
C LEU A 42 -20.85 -17.18 -9.64
N THR A 43 -20.01 -17.14 -8.60
CA THR A 43 -19.58 -18.34 -7.87
C THR A 43 -20.11 -18.44 -6.43
N GLY A 44 -20.40 -17.29 -5.79
CA GLY A 44 -20.66 -17.21 -4.35
C GLY A 44 -19.43 -17.38 -3.46
N GLU A 45 -18.23 -17.55 -4.03
CA GLU A 45 -17.02 -17.85 -3.24
C GLU A 45 -16.49 -16.64 -2.47
N ALA A 46 -16.43 -16.78 -1.14
CA ALA A 46 -16.02 -15.72 -0.22
C ALA A 46 -14.61 -15.14 -0.48
N ARG A 47 -13.67 -15.91 -1.09
CA ARG A 47 -12.32 -15.42 -1.48
C ARG A 47 -12.36 -14.15 -2.34
N PHE A 48 -13.32 -14.03 -3.25
CA PHE A 48 -13.49 -12.82 -4.07
C PHE A 48 -14.03 -11.64 -3.24
N GLY A 49 -14.79 -11.93 -2.18
CA GLY A 49 -15.17 -10.96 -1.16
C GLY A 49 -14.00 -10.47 -0.30
N GLN A 50 -13.06 -11.36 0.05
CA GLN A 50 -11.80 -10.99 0.72
C GLN A 50 -10.99 -10.04 -0.16
N GLU A 51 -10.84 -10.33 -1.46
CA GLU A 51 -10.14 -9.46 -2.41
C GLU A 51 -10.81 -8.10 -2.61
N ILE A 52 -12.14 -8.04 -2.61
CA ILE A 52 -12.89 -6.78 -2.59
C ILE A 52 -12.54 -5.99 -1.32
N GLU A 53 -12.64 -6.59 -0.13
CA GLU A 53 -12.33 -5.92 1.14
C GLU A 53 -10.87 -5.42 1.17
N ARG A 54 -9.93 -6.28 0.79
CA ARG A 54 -8.48 -6.01 0.70
C ARG A 54 -8.12 -4.92 -0.31
N THR A 55 -8.94 -4.74 -1.34
CA THR A 55 -8.78 -3.67 -2.35
C THR A 55 -9.40 -2.37 -1.86
N VAL A 56 -10.59 -2.42 -1.26
CA VAL A 56 -11.32 -1.25 -0.73
C VAL A 56 -10.58 -0.58 0.42
N TYR A 57 -10.30 -1.30 1.51
CA TYR A 57 -9.71 -0.73 2.73
C TYR A 57 -8.23 -0.35 2.62
N ASN A 58 -7.62 -0.63 1.47
CA ASN A 58 -6.23 -0.31 1.19
C ASN A 58 -6.16 0.50 -0.11
N HIS A 59 -5.92 -0.15 -1.25
CA HIS A 59 -5.43 0.51 -2.44
C HIS A 59 -6.44 1.43 -3.15
N LEU A 60 -7.74 1.13 -3.10
CA LEU A 60 -8.77 1.96 -3.72
C LEU A 60 -8.94 3.30 -3.00
N LEU A 61 -8.99 3.29 -1.67
CA LEU A 61 -9.13 4.52 -0.88
C LEU A 61 -7.79 5.25 -0.72
N ALA A 62 -6.67 4.51 -0.69
CA ALA A 62 -5.32 5.07 -0.68
C ALA A 62 -5.00 5.93 -1.92
N ALA A 63 -5.70 5.72 -3.03
CA ALA A 63 -5.49 6.40 -4.31
C ALA A 63 -6.30 7.70 -4.47
N GLN A 64 -6.99 8.18 -3.42
CA GLN A 64 -7.68 9.47 -3.41
C GLN A 64 -7.21 10.31 -2.22
N ASP A 65 -6.89 11.58 -2.46
CA ASP A 65 -6.65 12.54 -1.37
C ASP A 65 -7.99 12.87 -0.68
N PRO A 66 -8.16 12.56 0.62
CA PRO A 66 -9.39 12.86 1.35
C PRO A 66 -9.65 14.37 1.55
N ARG A 67 -8.71 15.26 1.20
CA ARG A 67 -8.82 16.72 1.33
C ARG A 67 -9.37 17.38 0.06
N THR A 68 -8.79 17.05 -1.09
CA THR A 68 -9.17 17.63 -2.40
C THR A 68 -10.10 16.75 -3.22
N GLY A 69 -10.09 15.44 -3.00
CA GLY A 69 -10.75 14.46 -3.87
C GLY A 69 -9.92 14.07 -5.11
N ASN A 70 -8.75 14.67 -5.32
CA ASN A 70 -7.84 14.34 -6.43
C ASN A 70 -7.34 12.90 -6.34
N VAL A 71 -6.96 12.32 -7.47
CA VAL A 71 -6.70 10.87 -7.60
C VAL A 71 -5.24 10.63 -8.00
N SER A 72 -4.63 9.61 -7.38
CA SER A 72 -3.32 9.09 -7.78
C SER A 72 -3.42 8.27 -9.05
N TYR A 73 -2.47 8.47 -9.97
CA TYR A 73 -2.31 7.56 -11.11
C TYR A 73 -1.70 6.24 -10.64
N TYR A 74 -0.55 6.33 -9.96
CA TYR A 74 0.14 5.24 -9.26
C TYR A 74 0.11 5.52 -7.77
N THR A 75 -0.16 4.51 -6.95
CA THR A 75 -0.26 4.67 -5.49
C THR A 75 0.90 3.97 -4.81
N SER A 76 1.97 4.72 -4.53
CA SER A 76 3.19 4.24 -3.87
C SER A 76 2.89 3.57 -2.52
N TRP A 77 3.62 2.51 -2.19
CA TRP A 77 3.59 1.86 -0.87
C TRP A 77 4.80 2.26 0.00
N ALA A 78 5.74 3.02 -0.57
CA ALA A 78 6.88 3.66 0.08
C ALA A 78 7.17 5.02 -0.60
N GLY A 79 7.29 6.08 0.22
CA GLY A 79 7.49 7.47 -0.21
C GLY A 79 6.17 8.26 -0.33
N PRO A 80 6.21 9.46 -0.94
CA PRO A 80 5.02 10.28 -1.13
C PRO A 80 4.10 9.73 -2.22
N LYS A 81 2.78 9.79 -1.99
CA LYS A 81 1.76 9.64 -3.02
C LYS A 81 1.60 10.97 -3.78
N GLU A 82 1.38 10.88 -5.08
CA GLU A 82 1.03 12.05 -5.91
C GLU A 82 -0.44 11.97 -6.32
N PHE A 83 -1.12 13.11 -6.32
CA PHE A 83 -2.55 13.23 -6.64
C PHE A 83 -2.74 14.30 -7.70
N THR A 84 -3.63 14.06 -8.67
CA THR A 84 -3.88 15.00 -9.77
C THR A 84 -5.36 15.10 -10.10
N ASP A 85 -5.72 16.24 -10.68
CA ASP A 85 -6.99 16.58 -11.31
C ASP A 85 -6.91 16.52 -12.87
N ALA A 86 -5.73 16.22 -13.42
CA ALA A 86 -5.51 16.13 -14.86
C ALA A 86 -6.42 15.09 -15.54
N LEU A 87 -6.77 15.34 -16.81
CA LEU A 87 -7.71 14.54 -17.60
C LEU A 87 -7.12 13.19 -18.04
N LEU A 88 -6.87 12.31 -17.06
CA LEU A 88 -6.25 11.00 -17.21
C LEU A 88 -7.25 9.88 -16.93
N CYS A 89 -6.94 8.67 -17.46
CA CYS A 89 -7.74 7.47 -17.26
C CYS A 89 -8.01 7.19 -15.76
N CYS A 90 -7.02 7.38 -14.89
CA CYS A 90 -7.12 7.15 -13.45
C CYS A 90 -8.11 8.09 -12.76
N VAL A 91 -8.10 9.38 -13.11
CA VAL A 91 -9.00 10.41 -12.54
C VAL A 91 -10.47 10.13 -12.93
N SER A 92 -10.71 9.54 -14.10
CA SER A 92 -12.04 9.03 -14.49
C SER A 92 -12.39 7.68 -13.84
N SER A 93 -11.43 6.79 -13.64
CA SER A 93 -11.66 5.45 -13.09
C SER A 93 -11.85 5.43 -11.57
N GLY A 94 -11.11 6.25 -10.82
CA GLY A 94 -11.12 6.26 -9.36
C GLY A 94 -12.52 6.49 -8.76
N PRO A 95 -13.21 7.60 -9.10
CA PRO A 95 -14.56 7.88 -8.63
C PRO A 95 -15.59 6.84 -9.08
N ARG A 96 -15.40 6.20 -10.25
CA ARG A 96 -16.21 5.06 -10.70
C ARG A 96 -16.00 3.83 -9.81
N GLY A 97 -14.78 3.56 -9.36
CA GLY A 97 -14.50 2.51 -8.38
C GLY A 97 -15.14 2.77 -7.01
N ILE A 98 -15.02 4.00 -6.50
CA ILE A 98 -15.57 4.40 -5.20
C ILE A 98 -17.11 4.39 -5.22
N SER A 99 -17.74 4.84 -6.31
CA SER A 99 -19.21 4.80 -6.46
C SER A 99 -19.80 3.38 -6.60
N LEU A 100 -18.98 2.34 -6.82
CA LEU A 100 -19.44 0.95 -6.76
C LEU A 100 -19.63 0.45 -5.31
N LEU A 101 -18.97 1.04 -4.31
CA LEU A 101 -18.90 0.52 -2.94
C LEU A 101 -20.26 0.06 -2.35
N PRO A 102 -21.39 0.79 -2.48
CA PRO A 102 -22.69 0.32 -1.97
C PRO A 102 -23.18 -1.00 -2.60
N LYS A 103 -22.82 -1.26 -3.86
CA LYS A 103 -23.15 -2.50 -4.61
C LYS A 103 -22.15 -3.63 -4.35
N LEU A 104 -21.01 -3.32 -3.74
CA LEU A 104 -20.00 -4.29 -3.28
C LEU A 104 -20.24 -4.71 -1.84
N ALA A 105 -20.90 -3.85 -1.05
CA ALA A 105 -21.20 -4.11 0.36
C ALA A 105 -22.24 -5.21 0.53
N TRP A 106 -23.49 -4.99 0.07
CA TRP A 106 -24.61 -5.91 0.30
C TRP A 106 -25.38 -6.17 -0.99
N GLY A 107 -26.00 -7.35 -1.11
CA GLY A 107 -26.72 -7.78 -2.32
C GLY A 107 -27.64 -8.98 -2.08
N LEU A 108 -28.15 -9.55 -3.17
CA LEU A 108 -28.94 -10.78 -3.15
C LEU A 108 -28.25 -11.89 -3.95
N GLU A 109 -28.24 -13.10 -3.42
CA GLU A 109 -27.92 -14.34 -4.12
C GLU A 109 -29.19 -15.20 -4.19
N LYS A 110 -29.85 -15.24 -5.35
CA LYS A 110 -31.17 -15.88 -5.54
C LYS A 110 -32.21 -15.30 -4.57
N LYS A 111 -32.44 -15.98 -3.42
CA LYS A 111 -33.38 -15.60 -2.34
C LYS A 111 -32.68 -15.41 -0.98
N ALA A 112 -31.36 -15.33 -0.96
CA ALA A 112 -30.57 -15.02 0.23
C ALA A 112 -30.08 -13.57 0.19
N LEU A 113 -30.16 -12.87 1.33
CA LEU A 113 -29.48 -11.61 1.55
C LEU A 113 -27.99 -11.89 1.78
N VAL A 114 -27.10 -11.17 1.11
CA VAL A 114 -25.64 -11.34 1.26
C VAL A 114 -25.04 -10.07 1.84
N VAL A 115 -24.34 -10.22 2.96
CA VAL A 115 -23.49 -9.19 3.58
C VAL A 115 -22.04 -9.52 3.25
N ASN A 116 -21.49 -8.84 2.24
CA ASN A 116 -20.11 -9.02 1.81
C ASN A 116 -19.15 -8.05 2.51
N LEU A 117 -19.52 -6.78 2.73
CA LEU A 117 -18.69 -5.83 3.52
C LEU A 117 -19.42 -5.34 4.77
N TYR A 118 -18.68 -5.23 5.86
CA TYR A 118 -19.12 -4.60 7.10
C TYR A 118 -18.84 -3.09 7.01
N THR A 119 -19.89 -2.30 7.22
CA THR A 119 -19.89 -0.84 7.07
C THR A 119 -21.18 -0.28 7.72
N PRO A 120 -21.18 0.93 8.30
CA PRO A 120 -22.42 1.58 8.73
C PRO A 120 -23.28 1.96 7.52
N GLY A 121 -24.59 1.70 7.55
CA GLY A 121 -25.45 2.02 6.40
C GLY A 121 -26.88 1.50 6.49
N ARG A 122 -27.65 1.77 5.44
CA ARG A 122 -29.04 1.31 5.27
C ARG A 122 -29.30 0.92 3.81
N ALA A 123 -29.99 -0.19 3.60
CA ALA A 123 -30.38 -0.68 2.29
C ALA A 123 -31.83 -1.19 2.27
N ARG A 124 -32.37 -1.40 1.06
CA ARG A 124 -33.67 -2.00 0.82
C ARG A 124 -33.53 -3.09 -0.23
N PHE A 125 -34.17 -4.22 0.00
CA PHE A 125 -34.22 -5.38 -0.87
C PHE A 125 -35.67 -5.87 -0.98
N GLU A 126 -35.92 -6.78 -1.91
CA GLU A 126 -37.16 -7.53 -1.98
C GLU A 126 -36.83 -9.02 -2.18
N ILE A 127 -37.48 -9.89 -1.40
CA ILE A 127 -37.38 -11.35 -1.54
C ILE A 127 -38.81 -11.88 -1.53
N ASP A 128 -39.23 -12.60 -2.58
CA ASP A 128 -40.57 -13.18 -2.74
C ASP A 128 -41.73 -12.19 -2.47
N GLY A 129 -41.63 -10.97 -3.01
CA GLY A 129 -42.64 -9.92 -2.81
C GLY A 129 -42.70 -9.38 -1.38
N VAL A 130 -41.64 -9.56 -0.58
CA VAL A 130 -41.49 -8.97 0.74
C VAL A 130 -40.40 -7.90 0.70
N PRO A 131 -40.77 -6.60 0.74
CA PRO A 131 -39.82 -5.53 1.00
C PRO A 131 -39.11 -5.71 2.35
N ILE A 132 -37.78 -5.68 2.33
CA ILE A 132 -36.90 -5.86 3.49
C ILE A 132 -36.00 -4.63 3.60
N GLN A 133 -36.01 -3.98 4.76
CA GLN A 133 -35.00 -2.99 5.12
C GLN A 133 -33.86 -3.68 5.89
N VAL A 134 -32.63 -3.29 5.59
CA VAL A 134 -31.43 -3.71 6.31
C VAL A 134 -30.75 -2.46 6.86
N ILE A 135 -30.33 -2.50 8.13
CA ILE A 135 -29.64 -1.42 8.83
C ILE A 135 -28.39 -2.02 9.48
N SER A 136 -27.22 -1.41 9.27
CA SER A 136 -25.96 -1.81 9.88
C SER A 136 -25.40 -0.66 10.70
N GLU A 137 -25.09 -0.92 11.97
CA GLU A 137 -24.56 0.04 12.93
C GLU A 137 -23.25 -0.50 13.51
N THR A 138 -22.14 0.16 13.21
CA THR A 138 -20.78 -0.28 13.53
C THR A 138 -19.77 0.87 13.38
N GLN A 139 -18.60 0.76 14.03
CA GLN A 139 -17.43 1.60 13.76
C GLN A 139 -16.32 0.86 13.00
N PHE A 140 -16.59 -0.34 12.47
CA PHE A 140 -15.67 -1.14 11.65
C PHE A 140 -15.04 -0.29 10.53
N PRO A 141 -13.71 -0.34 10.32
CA PRO A 141 -12.73 -1.28 10.88
C PRO A 141 -12.04 -0.82 12.19
N SER A 142 -12.61 0.14 12.93
CA SER A 142 -12.07 0.56 14.24
C SER A 142 -12.20 -0.58 15.26
N ASP A 143 -13.40 -1.14 15.40
CA ASP A 143 -13.70 -2.34 16.18
C ASP A 143 -14.51 -3.35 15.35
N GLY A 144 -14.58 -4.60 15.83
CA GLY A 144 -15.23 -5.72 15.14
C GLY A 144 -16.69 -5.97 15.52
N THR A 145 -17.38 -5.00 16.14
CA THR A 145 -18.78 -5.12 16.55
C THR A 145 -19.72 -4.55 15.48
N ILE A 146 -20.66 -5.36 14.99
CA ILE A 146 -21.71 -4.90 14.08
C ILE A 146 -23.08 -5.30 14.62
N ALA A 147 -23.97 -4.32 14.79
CA ALA A 147 -25.39 -4.57 14.97
C ALA A 147 -26.08 -4.50 13.60
N LEU A 148 -26.47 -5.66 13.06
CA LEU A 148 -27.20 -5.74 11.79
C LEU A 148 -28.68 -6.02 12.05
N THR A 149 -29.53 -5.04 11.80
CA THR A 149 -30.99 -5.18 11.91
C THR A 149 -31.61 -5.53 10.57
N VAL A 150 -32.35 -6.64 10.53
CA VAL A 150 -33.13 -7.14 9.41
C VAL A 150 -34.61 -6.88 9.70
N ASN A 151 -35.26 -6.09 8.84
CA ASN A 151 -36.60 -5.57 9.08
C ASN A 151 -37.51 -5.80 7.85
N PRO A 152 -38.11 -7.01 7.72
CA PRO A 152 -39.06 -7.33 6.66
C PRO A 152 -40.44 -6.70 6.92
N SER A 153 -41.14 -6.30 5.86
CA SER A 153 -42.46 -5.64 5.97
C SER A 153 -43.52 -6.52 6.66
N ARG A 154 -43.46 -7.84 6.42
CA ARG A 154 -44.22 -8.92 7.08
C ARG A 154 -43.27 -10.08 7.42
N ALA A 155 -43.67 -10.99 8.30
CA ALA A 155 -42.85 -12.15 8.64
C ALA A 155 -42.49 -12.98 7.39
N ALA A 156 -41.21 -13.35 7.24
CA ALA A 156 -40.71 -14.05 6.06
C ALA A 156 -39.51 -14.96 6.39
N HIS A 157 -39.49 -16.17 5.85
CA HIS A 157 -38.35 -17.09 5.97
C HIS A 157 -37.38 -16.91 4.81
N PHE A 158 -36.14 -16.51 5.11
CA PHE A 158 -35.05 -16.42 4.14
C PHE A 158 -33.69 -16.57 4.83
N MET A 159 -32.64 -16.70 4.02
CA MET A 159 -31.27 -16.84 4.48
C MET A 159 -30.55 -15.49 4.44
N VAL A 160 -29.74 -15.21 5.46
CA VAL A 160 -28.77 -14.10 5.47
C VAL A 160 -27.38 -14.72 5.50
N LYS A 161 -26.62 -14.57 4.40
CA LYS A 161 -25.22 -14.99 4.31
C LYS A 161 -24.29 -13.88 4.76
N LEU A 162 -23.37 -14.18 5.66
CA LEU A 162 -22.39 -13.23 6.20
C LEU A 162 -20.98 -13.67 5.79
N ARG A 163 -20.20 -12.85 5.08
CA ARG A 163 -18.80 -13.21 4.79
C ARG A 163 -18.00 -13.22 6.09
N VAL A 164 -17.29 -14.31 6.36
CA VAL A 164 -16.35 -14.40 7.46
C VAL A 164 -14.96 -13.98 6.95
N PRO A 165 -14.34 -12.91 7.48
CA PRO A 165 -13.07 -12.45 6.95
C PRO A 165 -11.92 -13.43 7.20
N GLU A 166 -11.07 -13.70 6.19
CA GLU A 166 -9.95 -14.66 6.28
C GLU A 166 -8.86 -14.25 7.29
N TRP A 167 -8.79 -12.95 7.61
CA TRP A 167 -7.83 -12.40 8.54
C TRP A 167 -8.28 -12.52 10.01
N THR A 168 -9.53 -12.90 10.27
CA THR A 168 -10.09 -13.05 11.63
C THR A 168 -9.64 -14.37 12.26
N THR A 169 -9.62 -14.47 13.59
CA THR A 169 -9.44 -15.73 14.33
C THR A 169 -10.71 -16.16 15.09
N HIS A 170 -11.62 -15.23 15.34
CA HIS A 170 -12.91 -15.47 15.98
C HIS A 170 -14.02 -14.64 15.31
N PHE A 171 -15.12 -15.28 14.94
CA PHE A 171 -16.31 -14.64 14.37
C PHE A 171 -17.56 -15.27 14.98
N GLU A 172 -18.28 -14.51 15.81
CA GLU A 172 -19.52 -14.91 16.49
C GLU A 172 -20.71 -14.10 15.95
N VAL A 173 -21.86 -14.73 15.79
CA VAL A 173 -23.13 -14.08 15.46
C VAL A 173 -24.22 -14.55 16.42
N ARG A 174 -24.83 -13.60 17.13
CA ARG A 174 -25.92 -13.86 18.08
C ARG A 174 -27.25 -13.37 17.50
N THR A 175 -28.28 -14.22 17.59
CA THR A 175 -29.63 -13.94 17.10
C THR A 175 -30.67 -14.50 18.06
N GLY A 176 -31.19 -13.63 18.94
CA GLY A 176 -32.03 -14.06 20.07
C GLY A 176 -31.25 -14.96 21.02
N SER A 177 -31.72 -16.20 21.20
CA SER A 177 -31.06 -17.23 22.00
C SER A 177 -30.02 -18.06 21.25
N ARG A 178 -29.91 -17.93 19.92
CA ARG A 178 -28.94 -18.68 19.10
C ARG A 178 -27.60 -17.94 19.04
N THR A 179 -26.51 -18.67 19.20
CA THR A 179 -25.15 -18.25 18.84
C THR A 179 -24.66 -19.12 17.68
N LEU A 180 -23.99 -18.52 16.70
CA LEU A 180 -23.39 -19.18 15.54
C LEU A 180 -21.94 -18.71 15.41
N THR A 181 -21.03 -19.59 15.01
CA THR A 181 -19.61 -19.29 14.77
C THR A 181 -19.29 -19.43 13.29
N GLY A 182 -18.52 -18.51 12.72
CA GLY A 182 -18.10 -18.55 11.32
C GLY A 182 -16.68 -19.06 11.12
N THR A 183 -16.46 -19.87 10.09
CA THR A 183 -15.11 -20.29 9.64
C THR A 183 -14.41 -19.15 8.90
N PRO A 184 -13.20 -18.70 9.30
CA PRO A 184 -12.45 -17.69 8.56
C PRO A 184 -12.25 -18.08 7.10
N GLY A 185 -12.63 -17.19 6.17
CA GLY A 185 -12.55 -17.45 4.73
C GLY A 185 -13.85 -17.91 4.06
N GLU A 186 -14.88 -18.29 4.81
CA GLU A 186 -16.15 -18.84 4.29
C GLU A 186 -17.33 -17.84 4.35
N MET A 187 -18.54 -18.31 4.00
CA MET A 187 -19.81 -17.63 4.24
C MET A 187 -20.55 -18.32 5.40
N LEU A 188 -21.01 -17.57 6.40
CA LEU A 188 -21.87 -18.08 7.46
C LEU A 188 -23.35 -17.87 7.08
N ASP A 189 -24.07 -18.97 6.89
CA ASP A 189 -25.48 -18.97 6.49
C ASP A 189 -26.44 -18.92 7.69
N VAL A 190 -27.09 -17.77 7.91
CA VAL A 190 -28.10 -17.57 8.95
C VAL A 190 -29.50 -17.74 8.35
N SER A 191 -30.07 -18.95 8.42
CA SER A 191 -31.47 -19.21 8.01
C SER A 191 -32.41 -19.17 9.21
N GLN A 192 -33.53 -18.44 9.07
CA GLN A 192 -34.66 -18.39 10.00
C GLN A 192 -35.86 -17.61 9.41
N THR A 193 -36.99 -17.62 10.13
CA THR A 193 -38.09 -16.68 9.90
C THR A 193 -37.77 -15.35 10.55
N TRP A 194 -37.67 -14.30 9.74
CA TRP A 194 -37.40 -12.94 10.19
C TRP A 194 -38.70 -12.21 10.49
N LEU A 195 -38.76 -11.60 11.68
CA LEU A 195 -39.76 -10.64 12.11
C LEU A 195 -39.20 -9.22 12.00
N ARG A 196 -40.07 -8.21 12.12
CA ARG A 196 -39.64 -6.80 12.17
C ARG A 196 -38.59 -6.58 13.26
N SER A 197 -37.58 -5.79 12.94
CA SER A 197 -36.46 -5.45 13.83
C SER A 197 -35.71 -6.64 14.45
N ASN A 198 -35.63 -7.79 13.76
CA ASN A 198 -34.70 -8.84 14.19
C ASN A 198 -33.25 -8.38 14.03
N ARG A 199 -32.41 -8.68 15.01
CA ARG A 199 -31.03 -8.19 15.12
C ARG A 199 -30.05 -9.36 15.14
N LEU A 200 -29.00 -9.23 14.34
CA LEU A 200 -27.78 -10.01 14.44
C LEU A 200 -26.73 -9.14 15.15
N ASP A 201 -26.28 -9.59 16.32
CA ASP A 201 -25.11 -9.05 17.00
C ASP A 201 -23.89 -9.84 16.53
N ILE A 202 -23.15 -9.25 15.59
CA ILE A 202 -21.94 -9.84 15.00
C ILE A 202 -20.73 -9.29 15.78
N ARG A 203 -19.82 -10.19 16.13
CA ARG A 203 -18.52 -9.87 16.75
C ARG A 203 -17.42 -10.58 16.02
N MET A 204 -16.36 -9.86 15.69
CA MET A 204 -15.10 -10.43 15.23
C MET A 204 -13.92 -9.80 15.95
N ASP A 205 -12.81 -10.54 16.04
CA ASP A 205 -11.54 -9.95 16.45
C ASP A 205 -10.98 -9.02 15.36
N LEU A 206 -9.96 -8.21 15.67
CA LEU A 206 -9.19 -7.45 14.68
C LEU A 206 -7.70 -7.69 14.94
N PRO A 207 -7.19 -8.89 14.64
CA PRO A 207 -5.85 -9.31 15.03
C PRO A 207 -4.82 -8.51 14.23
N THR A 208 -3.67 -8.24 14.86
CA THR A 208 -2.50 -7.75 14.13
C THR A 208 -1.68 -8.94 13.62
N ARG A 209 -1.27 -8.88 12.35
CA ARG A 209 -0.41 -9.87 11.69
C ARG A 209 0.76 -9.13 11.02
N ALA A 210 1.98 -9.58 11.26
CA ALA A 210 3.13 -9.23 10.42
C ALA A 210 3.12 -10.14 9.19
N LEU A 211 3.00 -9.58 7.98
CA LEU A 211 3.06 -10.33 6.73
C LEU A 211 4.45 -10.16 6.08
N PRO A 212 5.17 -11.25 5.72
CA PRO A 212 6.51 -11.16 5.17
C PRO A 212 6.51 -10.53 3.77
N GLY A 213 7.57 -9.76 3.45
CA GLY A 213 7.73 -9.09 2.17
C GLY A 213 8.04 -9.98 0.96
N GLY A 214 8.04 -11.31 1.14
CA GLY A 214 8.29 -12.29 0.07
C GLY A 214 9.67 -12.13 -0.59
N PRO A 215 9.83 -12.63 -1.83
CA PRO A 215 11.12 -12.63 -2.52
C PRO A 215 11.70 -11.23 -2.80
N THR A 216 10.86 -10.20 -3.01
CA THR A 216 11.37 -8.84 -3.28
C THR A 216 11.85 -8.14 -2.01
N TYR A 217 11.22 -8.41 -0.85
CA TYR A 217 11.49 -7.72 0.40
C TYR A 217 11.73 -8.69 1.58
N PRO A 218 12.73 -9.60 1.49
CA PRO A 218 12.98 -10.64 2.51
C PRO A 218 13.48 -10.08 3.86
N ASP A 219 14.00 -8.85 3.88
CA ASP A 219 14.41 -8.14 5.10
C ASP A 219 13.24 -7.46 5.84
N TYR A 220 12.02 -7.48 5.28
CA TYR A 220 10.89 -6.65 5.72
C TYR A 220 9.61 -7.46 5.98
N ALA A 221 8.73 -6.88 6.79
CA ALA A 221 7.33 -7.28 6.89
C ALA A 221 6.42 -6.04 6.75
N LEU A 222 5.16 -6.22 6.35
CA LEU A 222 4.12 -5.21 6.52
C LEU A 222 3.20 -5.56 7.69
N VAL A 223 2.50 -4.57 8.20
CA VAL A 223 1.64 -4.70 9.38
C VAL A 223 0.19 -4.68 8.92
N GLN A 224 -0.58 -5.74 9.18
CA GLN A 224 -2.02 -5.77 8.93
C GLN A 224 -2.78 -5.83 10.25
N ARG A 225 -3.78 -4.97 10.45
CA ARG A 225 -4.78 -5.05 11.52
C ARG A 225 -6.17 -5.20 10.89
N GLY A 226 -6.82 -6.34 11.09
CA GLY A 226 -8.10 -6.61 10.43
C GLY A 226 -7.98 -6.50 8.90
N PRO A 227 -8.82 -5.72 8.20
CA PRO A 227 -8.70 -5.52 6.75
C PRO A 227 -7.66 -4.45 6.34
N GLN A 228 -7.08 -3.72 7.30
CA GLN A 228 -6.20 -2.56 7.04
C GLN A 228 -4.73 -2.96 7.10
N VAL A 229 -3.97 -2.70 6.03
CA VAL A 229 -2.51 -2.54 6.11
C VAL A 229 -2.23 -1.20 6.78
N LEU A 230 -1.27 -1.18 7.70
CA LEU A 230 -0.80 0.02 8.38
C LEU A 230 0.53 0.49 7.78
N ALA A 231 0.72 1.81 7.72
CA ALA A 231 1.93 2.47 7.24
C ALA A 231 2.52 3.37 8.32
N LEU A 232 3.86 3.49 8.35
CA LEU A 232 4.54 4.58 9.05
C LEU A 232 4.39 5.85 8.22
N GLU A 233 3.72 6.87 8.76
CA GLU A 233 3.51 8.18 8.12
C GLU A 233 4.59 9.17 8.61
N HIS A 234 5.20 9.92 7.70
CA HIS A 234 6.31 10.84 8.02
C HIS A 234 5.84 12.01 8.89
N ASP A 235 4.71 12.63 8.55
CA ASP A 235 4.17 13.79 9.27
C ASP A 235 3.82 13.48 10.75
N LEU A 236 3.52 12.21 11.04
CA LEU A 236 3.22 11.74 12.40
C LEU A 236 4.45 11.22 13.16
N ASN A 237 5.60 11.08 12.49
CA ASN A 237 6.86 10.61 13.06
C ASN A 237 8.04 11.59 12.80
N PRO A 238 7.93 12.91 13.07
CA PRO A 238 8.95 13.90 12.68
C PRO A 238 10.31 13.72 13.38
N ALA A 239 10.38 12.92 14.45
CA ALA A 239 11.63 12.52 15.09
C ALA A 239 12.32 11.30 14.44
N VAL A 240 11.79 10.80 13.32
CA VAL A 240 12.27 9.61 12.59
C VAL A 240 12.78 10.04 11.20
N PRO A 241 14.07 10.37 11.05
CA PRO A 241 14.60 10.91 9.79
C PRO A 241 14.59 9.89 8.65
N TYR A 242 14.57 8.59 8.97
CA TYR A 242 14.70 7.50 8.01
C TYR A 242 13.67 6.40 8.34
N LEU A 243 12.50 6.42 7.68
CA LEU A 243 11.44 5.44 7.94
C LEU A 243 11.92 4.01 7.60
N HIS A 244 12.71 3.81 6.54
CA HIS A 244 13.34 2.52 6.22
C HIS A 244 14.38 2.02 7.26
N ARG A 245 14.82 2.85 8.21
CA ARG A 245 15.69 2.45 9.35
C ARG A 245 14.89 2.20 10.64
N VAL A 246 13.57 2.10 10.54
CA VAL A 246 12.71 1.65 11.63
C VAL A 246 12.63 0.13 11.64
N THR A 247 12.74 -0.44 12.84
CA THR A 247 12.49 -1.86 13.13
C THR A 247 11.57 -1.97 14.34
N PHE A 248 10.84 -3.07 14.47
CA PHE A 248 10.05 -3.30 15.68
C PHE A 248 10.90 -3.85 16.85
N MET A 249 10.35 -3.70 18.06
CA MET A 249 10.89 -4.31 19.28
C MET A 249 10.52 -5.78 19.38
N ASP A 250 9.22 -6.08 19.22
CA ASP A 250 8.59 -7.35 19.59
C ASP A 250 7.82 -7.96 18.41
N GLU A 251 7.75 -9.29 18.38
CA GLU A 251 6.87 -10.06 17.49
C GLU A 251 6.06 -11.07 18.33
N PRO A 252 4.73 -11.20 18.14
CA PRO A 252 3.91 -10.44 17.21
C PRO A 252 3.70 -9.00 17.67
N MET A 253 3.68 -8.08 16.70
CA MET A 253 3.33 -6.68 16.96
C MET A 253 1.93 -6.49 17.56
N ALA A 254 1.78 -5.49 18.43
CA ALA A 254 0.48 -5.06 18.96
C ALA A 254 0.29 -3.52 18.98
N PRO A 255 0.09 -2.86 17.82
CA PRO A 255 -0.23 -1.44 17.75
C PRO A 255 -1.55 -1.11 18.45
N LYS A 256 -1.54 -0.13 19.33
CA LYS A 256 -2.72 0.30 20.12
C LYS A 256 -3.33 1.55 19.50
N GLN A 257 -4.63 1.55 19.24
CA GLN A 257 -5.31 2.74 18.73
C GLN A 257 -5.21 3.88 19.76
N THR A 258 -4.81 5.06 19.30
CA THR A 258 -4.56 6.25 20.13
C THR A 258 -5.47 7.41 19.69
N ALA A 259 -5.36 8.56 20.37
CA ALA A 259 -6.08 9.77 19.96
C ALA A 259 -5.52 10.31 18.63
N VAL A 260 -6.42 10.75 17.74
CA VAL A 260 -6.03 11.38 16.46
C VAL A 260 -5.39 12.75 16.74
N PRO A 261 -4.14 13.01 16.30
CA PRO A 261 -3.50 14.32 16.46
C PRO A 261 -4.24 15.42 15.71
N ALA A 262 -4.25 16.63 16.27
CA ALA A 262 -4.82 17.80 15.61
C ALA A 262 -4.13 18.07 14.26
N GLY A 263 -4.93 18.28 13.21
CA GLY A 263 -4.44 18.47 11.84
C GLY A 263 -4.26 17.19 11.02
N TRP A 264 -4.33 16.00 11.63
CA TRP A 264 -4.39 14.75 10.86
C TRP A 264 -5.75 14.60 10.17
N VAL A 265 -5.75 14.20 8.89
CA VAL A 265 -6.97 14.04 8.08
C VAL A 265 -7.62 12.66 8.25
N GLY A 266 -6.82 11.65 8.56
CA GLY A 266 -7.29 10.28 8.78
C GLY A 266 -8.01 10.11 10.13
N ARG A 267 -8.73 8.99 10.28
CA ARG A 267 -9.58 8.75 11.46
C ARG A 267 -8.99 7.80 12.49
N GLN A 268 -7.89 7.14 12.14
CA GLN A 268 -7.26 6.12 12.97
C GLN A 268 -5.75 6.36 13.03
N VAL A 269 -5.20 6.42 14.24
CA VAL A 269 -3.76 6.41 14.50
C VAL A 269 -3.50 5.31 15.53
N TYR A 270 -2.42 4.57 15.36
CA TYR A 270 -1.99 3.48 16.22
C TYR A 270 -0.56 3.74 16.70
N GLU A 271 -0.29 3.48 17.98
CA GLU A 271 1.04 3.62 18.57
C GLU A 271 1.63 2.24 18.93
N VAL A 272 2.90 2.03 18.58
CA VAL A 272 3.68 0.82 18.87
C VAL A 272 5.14 1.20 19.14
N ASP A 273 5.86 0.45 19.97
CA ASP A 273 7.28 0.70 20.18
C ASP A 273 8.15 0.01 19.13
N GLY A 274 9.16 0.73 18.65
CA GLY A 274 10.20 0.21 17.77
C GLY A 274 11.56 0.83 18.07
N ARG A 275 12.56 0.46 17.26
CA ARG A 275 13.91 1.02 17.29
C ARG A 275 14.14 1.81 16.02
N VAL A 276 14.52 3.06 16.18
CA VAL A 276 14.81 4.02 15.11
C VAL A 276 16.32 4.17 14.98
N GLY A 277 16.86 3.92 13.78
CA GLY A 277 18.24 4.27 13.46
C GLY A 277 18.40 5.77 13.23
N LEU A 278 19.04 6.46 14.18
CA LEU A 278 19.33 7.91 14.13
C LEU A 278 20.80 8.16 13.74
N PRO A 279 21.12 9.28 13.08
CA PRO A 279 22.50 9.72 12.91
C PRO A 279 23.23 9.85 14.25
N GLY A 280 24.42 9.25 14.36
CA GLY A 280 25.43 9.56 15.37
C GLY A 280 26.67 10.20 14.74
N ASP A 281 27.74 10.38 15.52
CA ASP A 281 28.97 11.04 15.05
C ASP A 281 29.78 10.21 14.04
N THR A 282 29.50 8.90 13.94
CA THR A 282 30.17 7.96 13.02
C THR A 282 29.32 7.68 11.77
N ASP A 283 29.84 6.85 10.84
CA ASP A 283 29.08 6.37 9.67
C ASP A 283 28.00 5.30 10.02
N GLN A 284 27.84 5.00 11.32
CA GLN A 284 26.82 4.09 11.84
C GLN A 284 25.65 4.85 12.47
N LEU A 285 24.47 4.25 12.42
CA LEU A 285 23.25 4.71 13.08
C LEU A 285 23.22 4.25 14.54
N ARG A 286 22.88 5.18 15.45
CA ARG A 286 22.52 4.87 16.83
C ARG A 286 21.05 4.45 16.86
N PHE A 287 20.77 3.22 17.29
CA PHE A 287 19.40 2.73 17.43
C PHE A 287 18.83 3.09 18.80
N GLU A 288 17.70 3.81 18.82
CA GLU A 288 16.99 4.22 20.04
C GLU A 288 15.57 3.66 20.04
N ARG A 289 15.06 3.25 21.22
CA ARG A 289 13.63 2.92 21.39
C ARG A 289 12.81 4.20 21.26
N ARG A 290 11.81 4.18 20.39
CA ARG A 290 10.84 5.27 20.20
C ARG A 290 9.45 4.67 20.00
N THR A 291 8.44 5.32 20.53
CA THR A 291 7.05 5.04 20.17
C THR A 291 6.79 5.62 18.78
N LEU A 292 6.26 4.79 17.89
CA LEU A 292 6.03 5.05 16.48
C LEU A 292 4.53 5.17 16.22
N ARG A 293 4.14 6.06 15.32
CA ARG A 293 2.76 6.23 14.87
C ARG A 293 2.54 5.56 13.52
N LEU A 294 1.55 4.69 13.45
CA LEU A 294 1.07 4.08 12.22
C LEU A 294 -0.37 4.51 11.94
N VAL A 295 -0.72 4.56 10.67
CA VAL A 295 -2.07 4.88 10.16
C VAL A 295 -2.48 3.83 9.13
N PRO A 296 -3.77 3.66 8.83
CA PRO A 296 -4.19 2.88 7.67
C PRO A 296 -3.49 3.37 6.39
N PHE A 297 -3.07 2.47 5.50
CA PHE A 297 -2.45 2.84 4.23
C PHE A 297 -3.39 3.69 3.33
N ALA A 298 -4.71 3.58 3.55
CA ALA A 298 -5.71 4.49 2.98
C ALA A 298 -5.50 5.95 3.42
N ASP A 299 -5.21 6.19 4.70
CA ASP A 299 -5.07 7.53 5.29
C ASP A 299 -3.67 8.14 5.07
N ALA A 300 -2.64 7.31 4.84
CA ALA A 300 -1.25 7.75 4.64
C ALA A 300 -1.06 8.60 3.37
N ILE A 301 -0.16 9.58 3.41
CA ILE A 301 0.19 10.48 2.29
C ILE A 301 1.68 10.38 1.95
N ASN A 302 2.56 10.33 2.96
CA ASN A 302 4.01 10.24 2.77
C ASN A 302 4.60 9.24 3.77
N GLY A 303 4.69 7.98 3.37
CA GLY A 303 5.01 6.92 4.33
C GLY A 303 5.40 5.61 3.69
N ARG A 304 5.51 4.55 4.51
CA ARG A 304 5.83 3.20 4.02
C ARG A 304 5.12 2.09 4.79
N VAL A 305 4.68 1.05 4.06
CA VAL A 305 4.07 -0.17 4.63
C VAL A 305 5.11 -1.22 5.01
N TRP A 306 6.25 -1.27 4.31
CA TRP A 306 7.32 -2.23 4.55
C TRP A 306 8.21 -1.78 5.71
N ILE A 307 8.41 -2.59 6.73
CA ILE A 307 9.16 -2.20 7.93
C ILE A 307 10.17 -3.29 8.25
N THR A 308 11.39 -2.88 8.60
CA THR A 308 12.55 -3.76 8.64
C THR A 308 12.43 -4.73 9.82
N GLN A 309 12.62 -6.03 9.56
CA GLN A 309 12.51 -7.04 10.60
C GLN A 309 13.54 -6.83 11.71
N ALA A 310 13.19 -7.17 12.95
CA ALA A 310 14.00 -6.90 14.13
C ALA A 310 15.43 -7.48 14.07
N ALA A 311 15.62 -8.59 13.34
CA ALA A 311 16.91 -9.26 13.12
C ALA A 311 17.66 -8.79 11.86
N ARG A 312 17.05 -7.96 11.02
CA ARG A 312 17.60 -7.43 9.75
C ARG A 312 17.98 -5.95 9.84
N ALA A 313 18.06 -5.41 11.06
CA ALA A 313 18.37 -4.02 11.37
C ALA A 313 19.74 -3.59 10.80
N ARG A 314 19.72 -2.78 9.74
CA ARG A 314 20.93 -2.29 9.05
C ARG A 314 21.50 -1.02 9.70
N ARG A 315 22.78 -1.08 10.12
CA ARG A 315 23.46 -0.05 10.93
C ARG A 315 24.22 1.03 10.16
N ASP A 316 24.52 0.80 8.88
CA ASP A 316 25.04 1.84 7.99
C ASP A 316 24.11 3.07 7.95
N ARG A 317 24.67 4.29 7.85
CA ARG A 317 23.89 5.45 7.43
C ARG A 317 23.26 5.19 6.05
N PRO A 318 22.05 5.70 5.78
CA PRO A 318 21.47 5.71 4.44
C PRO A 318 22.43 6.32 3.42
N ALA A 319 22.71 5.57 2.36
CA ALA A 319 23.27 6.17 1.15
C ALA A 319 22.18 7.01 0.45
N VAL A 320 22.60 7.93 -0.41
CA VAL A 320 21.75 8.45 -1.49
C VAL A 320 22.25 7.81 -2.78
N THR A 321 21.38 7.09 -3.50
CA THR A 321 21.80 6.17 -4.57
C THR A 321 21.15 6.53 -5.90
N ALA A 322 21.97 6.99 -6.85
CA ALA A 322 21.58 7.09 -8.25
C ALA A 322 21.52 5.70 -8.90
N TYR A 323 20.44 5.39 -9.62
CA TYR A 323 20.26 4.13 -10.34
C TYR A 323 20.20 4.35 -11.87
N ALA A 324 21.35 4.21 -12.51
CA ALA A 324 21.52 4.31 -13.96
C ALA A 324 20.95 3.09 -14.72
N ARG A 325 19.62 3.00 -14.88
CA ARG A 325 19.04 2.17 -15.96
C ARG A 325 19.24 2.89 -17.30
N ALA A 326 20.41 2.71 -17.90
CA ALA A 326 20.63 3.08 -19.29
C ALA A 326 19.58 2.39 -20.18
N SER A 327 18.88 3.18 -21.01
CA SER A 327 17.81 2.74 -21.91
C SER A 327 16.70 1.89 -21.27
N LEU A 328 15.71 2.56 -20.65
CA LEU A 328 14.32 2.11 -20.80
C LEU A 328 13.82 2.43 -22.22
N SER A 329 14.43 1.78 -23.21
CA SER A 329 13.79 1.64 -24.51
C SER A 329 12.64 0.65 -24.34
N VAL A 330 11.42 1.05 -24.69
CA VAL A 330 10.20 0.24 -24.51
C VAL A 330 10.21 -1.03 -25.41
N VAL A 331 11.23 -1.19 -26.25
CA VAL A 331 11.40 -2.29 -27.21
C VAL A 331 12.30 -3.43 -26.67
N SER A 332 13.15 -3.17 -25.67
CA SER A 332 14.21 -4.12 -25.24
C SER A 332 13.85 -5.03 -24.06
N LEU A 333 12.57 -5.28 -23.80
CA LEU A 333 12.10 -6.24 -22.78
C LEU A 333 12.20 -7.71 -23.25
N GLY A 334 13.29 -8.05 -23.94
CA GLY A 334 13.72 -9.43 -24.20
C GLY A 334 14.26 -10.07 -22.92
N LEU A 335 13.39 -10.27 -21.94
CA LEU A 335 13.70 -10.97 -20.70
C LEU A 335 13.83 -12.47 -20.97
N GLU A 336 14.97 -12.89 -21.54
CA GLU A 336 15.33 -14.30 -21.52
C GLU A 336 15.45 -14.78 -20.06
N PRO A 337 14.78 -15.88 -19.68
CA PRO A 337 15.05 -16.51 -18.38
C PRO A 337 16.47 -17.09 -18.38
N THR A 338 17.07 -17.24 -17.19
CA THR A 338 18.20 -18.18 -17.08
C THR A 338 17.75 -19.59 -17.46
N ALA A 339 18.69 -20.50 -17.70
CA ALA A 339 18.39 -21.92 -17.99
C ALA A 339 17.48 -22.58 -16.93
N ASP A 340 17.45 -22.03 -15.72
CA ASP A 340 16.68 -22.50 -14.56
C ASP A 340 15.32 -21.79 -14.38
N GLY A 341 14.95 -20.87 -15.29
CA GLY A 341 13.68 -20.12 -15.23
C GLY A 341 13.68 -18.89 -14.29
N HIS A 342 14.83 -18.52 -13.71
CA HIS A 342 14.90 -17.45 -12.71
C HIS A 342 15.28 -16.09 -13.32
N ILE A 343 14.43 -15.08 -13.15
CA ILE A 343 14.79 -13.67 -13.42
C ILE A 343 15.49 -13.13 -12.16
N ALA A 344 16.82 -13.28 -12.12
CA ALA A 344 17.64 -12.81 -11.02
C ALA A 344 17.82 -11.28 -11.06
N THR A 345 17.03 -10.56 -10.26
CA THR A 345 17.28 -9.15 -9.94
C THR A 345 17.27 -8.97 -8.42
N ASP A 346 18.44 -9.07 -7.78
CA ASP A 346 18.63 -9.01 -6.31
C ASP A 346 18.35 -7.63 -5.68
N ILE A 347 17.71 -6.74 -6.42
CA ILE A 347 17.24 -5.44 -5.97
C ILE A 347 15.96 -5.65 -5.15
N ALA A 348 16.09 -5.58 -3.82
CA ALA A 348 15.01 -4.96 -3.06
C ALA A 348 14.97 -3.50 -3.51
N GLU A 349 14.09 -3.17 -4.46
CA GLU A 349 14.01 -1.83 -5.06
C GLU A 349 13.58 -0.82 -3.99
N PHE A 350 14.60 -0.23 -3.35
CA PHE A 350 14.53 0.96 -2.52
C PHE A 350 15.60 1.95 -3.01
N LEU A 351 15.17 3.18 -3.34
CA LEU A 351 16.01 4.35 -3.17
C LEU A 351 16.38 4.40 -1.68
N THR A 352 17.68 4.42 -1.38
CA THR A 352 18.19 4.16 -0.02
C THR A 352 17.86 5.28 0.97
N ASP A 353 17.35 6.39 0.48
CA ASP A 353 16.84 7.59 1.18
C ASP A 353 15.34 7.83 0.93
N GLU A 354 14.70 7.00 0.10
CA GLU A 354 13.27 7.01 -0.26
C GLU A 354 12.75 8.25 -1.01
N ASP A 355 13.63 9.16 -1.44
CA ASP A 355 13.22 10.34 -2.20
C ASP A 355 13.36 10.12 -3.72
N PRO A 356 12.26 10.08 -4.51
CA PRO A 356 12.33 10.00 -5.96
C PRO A 356 13.01 11.22 -6.62
N LYS A 357 13.18 12.34 -5.91
CA LYS A 357 13.80 13.57 -6.42
C LYS A 357 15.31 13.67 -6.20
N THR A 358 15.92 12.78 -5.42
CA THR A 358 17.38 12.83 -5.17
C THR A 358 18.22 12.18 -6.27
N TYR A 359 17.58 11.58 -7.28
CA TYR A 359 18.24 11.07 -8.48
C TYR A 359 17.63 11.65 -9.75
N CYS A 360 18.48 12.00 -10.73
CA CYS A 360 18.05 12.25 -12.10
C CYS A 360 19.11 11.83 -13.12
N ALA A 361 18.66 11.46 -14.33
CA ALA A 361 19.51 11.26 -15.49
C ALA A 361 19.59 12.57 -16.30
N VAL A 362 20.79 12.92 -16.75
CA VAL A 362 21.08 14.11 -17.54
C VAL A 362 21.56 13.64 -18.92
N ASP A 363 20.61 13.57 -19.85
CA ASP A 363 20.89 13.37 -21.26
C ASP A 363 21.48 14.68 -21.84
N PRO A 364 22.72 14.67 -22.35
CA PRO A 364 23.36 15.85 -22.94
C PRO A 364 22.66 16.37 -24.21
N GLN A 365 21.80 15.56 -24.86
CA GLN A 365 21.07 15.94 -26.07
C GLN A 365 19.63 16.41 -25.80
N ALA A 366 19.08 16.11 -24.62
CA ALA A 366 17.73 16.53 -24.26
C ALA A 366 17.72 18.00 -23.79
N PRO A 367 16.68 18.80 -24.14
CA PRO A 367 16.48 20.14 -23.59
C PRO A 367 15.96 20.07 -22.13
N GLY A 368 16.80 19.53 -21.25
CA GLY A 368 16.55 19.31 -19.83
C GLY A 368 17.71 19.82 -18.97
N LEU A 369 17.99 19.12 -17.85
CA LEU A 369 18.86 19.60 -16.77
C LEU A 369 20.27 20.03 -17.22
N ALA A 370 20.81 19.49 -18.31
CA ALA A 370 22.08 19.92 -18.90
C ALA A 370 22.11 21.44 -19.20
N ASN A 371 21.06 21.95 -19.86
CA ASN A 371 20.94 23.38 -20.17
C ASN A 371 20.74 24.23 -18.90
N TYR A 372 20.01 23.74 -17.91
CA TYR A 372 19.80 24.44 -16.63
C TYR A 372 21.07 24.49 -15.75
N LEU A 373 21.97 23.51 -15.88
CA LEU A 373 23.29 23.51 -15.25
C LEU A 373 24.31 24.41 -15.96
N GLY A 374 23.94 25.08 -17.05
CA GLY A 374 24.85 25.92 -17.84
C GLY A 374 25.87 25.13 -18.66
N ALA A 375 25.67 23.82 -18.84
CA ALA A 375 26.48 23.03 -19.77
C ALA A 375 26.15 23.44 -21.21
N PRO A 376 27.14 23.45 -22.13
CA PRO A 376 26.85 23.66 -23.55
C PRO A 376 25.97 22.52 -24.10
N PRO A 377 25.10 22.78 -25.10
CA PRO A 377 24.29 21.75 -25.73
C PRO A 377 25.15 20.59 -26.24
N GLY A 378 24.86 19.39 -25.75
CA GLY A 378 25.76 18.26 -25.86
C GLY A 378 25.74 17.59 -27.23
N LYS A 379 26.92 17.13 -27.64
CA LYS A 379 27.17 16.52 -28.95
C LYS A 379 26.90 15.02 -28.91
N ARG A 380 26.70 14.45 -30.10
CA ARG A 380 26.52 13.01 -30.27
C ARG A 380 27.84 12.29 -29.91
N GLY A 381 27.87 11.66 -28.75
CA GLY A 381 29.06 11.04 -28.16
C GLY A 381 29.48 11.63 -26.81
N ASP A 382 28.85 12.73 -26.35
CA ASP A 382 29.08 13.25 -25.00
C ASP A 382 28.52 12.28 -23.94
N PRO A 383 29.16 12.18 -22.75
CA PRO A 383 28.74 11.23 -21.72
C PRO A 383 27.40 11.62 -21.09
N VAL A 384 26.52 10.64 -20.89
CA VAL A 384 25.32 10.77 -20.06
C VAL A 384 25.75 10.90 -18.61
N TRP A 385 25.28 11.95 -17.92
CA TRP A 385 25.55 12.15 -16.50
C TRP A 385 24.41 11.61 -15.66
N PHE A 386 24.75 11.02 -14.52
CA PHE A 386 23.80 10.55 -13.53
C PHE A 386 24.01 11.36 -12.26
N CYS A 387 23.03 12.18 -11.90
CA CYS A 387 23.16 13.17 -10.84
C CYS A 387 22.47 12.68 -9.55
N VAL A 388 23.17 12.84 -8.43
CA VAL A 388 22.57 12.82 -7.10
C VAL A 388 22.32 14.26 -6.67
N MET A 389 21.06 14.64 -6.49
CA MET A 389 20.66 15.90 -5.89
C MET A 389 20.37 15.69 -4.41
N LEU A 390 20.85 16.57 -3.53
CA LEU A 390 20.59 16.50 -2.09
C LEU A 390 19.62 17.61 -1.68
N ARG A 391 18.62 17.29 -0.84
CA ARG A 391 17.64 18.26 -0.31
C ARG A 391 18.26 19.48 0.38
N ALA A 392 19.47 19.32 0.92
CA ALA A 392 20.27 20.36 1.53
C ALA A 392 21.76 20.05 1.33
N PRO A 393 22.66 21.05 1.39
CA PRO A 393 24.10 20.83 1.37
C PRO A 393 24.54 19.89 2.50
N ALA A 394 25.33 18.86 2.18
CA ALA A 394 25.82 17.88 3.14
C ALA A 394 27.24 17.41 2.78
N THR A 395 28.01 17.01 3.80
CA THR A 395 29.37 16.49 3.63
C THR A 395 29.35 15.09 3.05
N ILE A 396 29.75 14.95 1.79
CA ILE A 396 29.97 13.64 1.14
C ILE A 396 31.29 13.06 1.66
N SER A 397 31.21 12.15 2.64
CA SER A 397 32.38 11.51 3.25
C SER A 397 32.97 10.37 2.41
N ARG A 398 32.16 9.73 1.57
CA ARG A 398 32.55 8.62 0.70
C ARG A 398 31.55 8.49 -0.46
N VAL A 399 32.06 8.36 -1.69
CA VAL A 399 31.32 7.84 -2.84
C VAL A 399 31.77 6.40 -3.06
N VAL A 400 30.84 5.47 -3.34
CA VAL A 400 31.15 4.05 -3.53
C VAL A 400 30.61 3.60 -4.89
N PHE A 401 31.51 3.37 -5.84
CA PHE A 401 31.19 2.57 -7.02
C PHE A 401 31.24 1.09 -6.62
N ARG A 402 30.08 0.54 -6.26
CA ARG A 402 29.92 -0.91 -6.12
C ARG A 402 29.51 -1.49 -7.47
N HIS A 403 30.20 -2.61 -7.80
CA HIS A 403 30.67 -4.58 -9.83
C HIS A 403 30.13 -6.10 -9.83
N GLY A 404 29.03 -6.36 -10.56
CA GLY A 404 28.27 -7.60 -10.48
C GLY A 404 26.76 -7.31 -10.45
N ALA A 405 25.98 -8.16 -9.77
CA ALA A 405 24.53 -8.02 -9.71
C ALA A 405 24.06 -6.73 -8.98
N VAL A 406 22.95 -6.16 -9.45
CA VAL A 406 22.29 -5.03 -8.78
C VAL A 406 21.56 -5.54 -7.55
N SER A 407 21.87 -4.96 -6.39
CA SER A 407 21.45 -5.51 -5.09
C SER A 407 20.65 -4.51 -4.25
N ALA A 408 20.01 -5.00 -3.19
CA ALA A 408 19.48 -4.21 -2.07
C ALA A 408 20.52 -3.33 -1.33
N ALA A 409 21.76 -3.23 -1.82
CA ALA A 409 22.83 -2.36 -1.35
C ALA A 409 23.59 -1.71 -2.53
N GLY A 410 22.87 -1.42 -3.63
CA GLY A 410 23.38 -0.72 -4.82
C GLY A 410 24.04 -1.62 -5.87
N GLY A 411 24.38 -0.98 -7.00
CA GLY A 411 25.01 -1.56 -8.19
C GLY A 411 24.36 -1.03 -9.49
N TRP A 412 25.06 -0.81 -10.61
CA TRP A 412 26.51 -0.74 -10.86
C TRP A 412 26.76 0.26 -12.01
N PHE A 413 27.96 0.83 -12.06
CA PHE A 413 28.61 1.26 -13.32
C PHE A 413 29.66 0.19 -13.65
N ASP A 414 29.93 -0.13 -14.92
CA ASP A 414 31.20 -0.80 -15.19
C ASP A 414 32.33 0.23 -15.11
N THR A 415 33.36 -0.10 -14.32
CA THR A 415 34.53 0.75 -14.07
C THR A 415 35.85 0.04 -14.38
N THR A 416 35.78 -1.14 -15.03
CA THR A 416 36.96 -1.98 -15.31
C THR A 416 37.90 -1.37 -16.34
N GLU A 417 37.35 -0.66 -17.34
CA GLU A 417 38.14 0.09 -18.33
C GLU A 417 38.40 1.55 -17.92
N ILE A 418 37.44 2.22 -17.26
CA ILE A 418 37.51 3.65 -16.91
C ILE A 418 36.90 3.93 -15.53
N MET A 419 37.65 4.63 -14.66
CA MET A 419 37.13 5.19 -13.40
C MET A 419 36.08 6.29 -13.66
N PRO A 420 34.84 6.21 -13.11
CA PRO A 420 33.82 7.22 -13.35
C PRO A 420 34.22 8.60 -12.80
N ARG A 421 33.99 9.64 -13.59
CA ARG A 421 34.22 11.03 -13.21
C ARG A 421 33.15 11.50 -12.23
N ILE A 422 33.50 11.59 -10.94
CA ILE A 422 32.66 12.25 -9.92
C ILE A 422 32.84 13.76 -10.05
N GLU A 423 31.74 14.49 -10.11
CA GLU A 423 31.72 15.94 -9.84
C GLU A 423 30.78 16.24 -8.67
N VAL A 424 31.21 17.14 -7.79
CA VAL A 424 30.45 17.57 -6.61
C VAL A 424 30.26 19.08 -6.68
N ALA A 425 29.01 19.51 -6.87
CA ALA A 425 28.66 20.92 -6.84
C ALA A 425 28.98 21.51 -5.45
N ARG A 426 29.83 22.55 -5.42
CA ARG A 426 30.24 23.25 -4.18
C ARG A 426 29.28 24.35 -3.74
N THR A 427 28.27 24.63 -4.56
CA THR A 427 27.21 25.61 -4.35
C THR A 427 25.87 24.95 -4.63
N ALA A 428 24.79 25.46 -4.04
CA ALA A 428 23.45 25.00 -4.40
C ALA A 428 23.19 25.23 -5.90
N ILE A 429 22.66 24.22 -6.57
CA ILE A 429 22.15 24.34 -7.95
C ILE A 429 20.80 25.06 -7.86
N PRO A 430 20.56 26.16 -8.61
CA PRO A 430 19.27 26.84 -8.58
C PRO A 430 18.17 25.96 -9.18
N THR A 431 17.33 25.38 -8.34
CA THR A 431 16.06 24.78 -8.77
C THR A 431 15.05 25.90 -9.00
N SER A 432 14.75 26.24 -10.26
CA SER A 432 13.58 27.04 -10.59
C SER A 432 12.30 26.34 -10.14
N ALA A 433 11.32 27.10 -9.69
CA ALA A 433 10.02 26.61 -9.21
C ALA A 433 9.15 26.01 -10.34
#